data_AF-A0A1R3WAJ2-F1
#
_entry.id   AF-A0A1R3WAJ2-F1
#
_cell.length_a   1.000
_cell.length_b   1.000
_cell.length_c   1.000
_cell.angle_alpha   90.00
_cell.angle_beta   90.00
_cell.angle_gamma   90.00
#
_symmetry.space_group_name_H-M   'P 1'
#
loop_
_entity.id
_entity.type
_entity.pdbx_description
1 polymer ?
#
loop_
_entity_poly.entity_id
_entity_poly.type
_entity_poly.pdbx_seq_one_letter_code
_entity_poly.pdbx_strand_id
1 'polypeptide(L)'
;MKPVTAAHFAPLLALIRKVEARSDYDIVYLGIPANLRPPKALTSMTIAEVMAWQSTIRPRVKSTAAGAYQFIAATLRDAVAGTRIDTARRFDPTAQDELALWLLTSKRGVDRYLRGEISANMAMTALAQEWASLPVPLAMQGSRRRVNAGQSYYAGDGLNKALVSISDVRAALEDCRALYGAATVAPPATTTTSPVTYTSRPLVALLALAAVIAAAVWMFTRG
;
A
#
# COMPACT_ATOMS: atom_id res chain seq x y z
N MET A 1 16.30 3.37 -16.19
CA MET A 1 14.83 3.23 -16.38
C MET A 1 14.15 4.20 -15.41
N LYS A 2 13.11 4.93 -15.82
CA LYS A 2 12.43 5.89 -14.93
C LYS A 2 11.78 5.15 -13.75
N PRO A 3 11.98 5.59 -12.50
CA PRO A 3 11.43 4.90 -11.33
C PRO A 3 9.90 5.01 -11.30
N VAL A 4 9.25 3.93 -10.90
CA VAL A 4 7.81 3.91 -10.63
C VAL A 4 7.61 4.12 -9.12
N THR A 5 6.76 5.08 -8.75
CA THR A 5 6.49 5.45 -7.36
C THR A 5 5.02 5.19 -7.00
N ALA A 6 4.70 5.21 -5.70
CA ALA A 6 3.33 5.09 -5.21
C ALA A 6 2.37 6.12 -5.83
N ALA A 7 2.85 7.34 -6.08
CA ALA A 7 2.07 8.42 -6.65
C ALA A 7 1.51 8.08 -8.05
N HIS A 8 2.28 7.35 -8.87
CA HIS A 8 1.80 6.93 -10.19
C HIS A 8 0.63 5.94 -10.11
N PHE A 9 0.44 5.24 -9.00
CA PHE A 9 -0.64 4.27 -8.81
C PHE A 9 -1.83 4.83 -8.03
N ALA A 10 -1.82 6.11 -7.63
CA ALA A 10 -2.87 6.71 -6.83
C ALA A 10 -4.29 6.51 -7.42
N PRO A 11 -4.53 6.68 -8.74
CA PRO A 11 -5.86 6.43 -9.33
C PRO A 11 -6.33 4.99 -9.15
N LEU A 12 -5.44 4.02 -9.36
CA LEU A 12 -5.75 2.61 -9.27
C LEU A 12 -5.96 2.14 -7.82
N LEU A 13 -5.10 2.60 -6.89
CA LEU A 13 -5.27 2.36 -5.46
C LEU A 13 -6.61 2.94 -4.96
N ALA A 14 -6.97 4.15 -5.40
CA ALA A 14 -8.26 4.77 -5.07
C ALA A 14 -9.46 3.97 -5.59
N LEU A 15 -9.39 3.49 -6.85
CA LEU A 15 -10.43 2.63 -7.42
C LEU A 15 -10.58 1.34 -6.60
N ILE A 16 -9.48 0.64 -6.32
CA ILE A 16 -9.51 -0.62 -5.56
C ILE A 16 -10.12 -0.40 -4.18
N ARG A 17 -9.65 0.60 -3.42
CA ARG A 17 -10.19 0.89 -2.08
C ARG A 17 -11.68 1.22 -2.09
N LYS A 18 -12.12 2.00 -3.07
CA LYS A 18 -13.54 2.35 -3.23
C LYS A 18 -14.39 1.11 -3.43
N VAL A 19 -13.94 0.20 -4.28
CA VAL A 19 -14.72 -0.97 -4.71
C VAL A 19 -14.68 -2.09 -3.68
N GLU A 20 -13.51 -2.38 -3.11
CA GLU A 20 -13.32 -3.45 -2.13
C GLU A 20 -13.86 -3.08 -0.75
N ALA A 21 -13.84 -1.78 -0.40
CA ALA A 21 -13.96 -1.36 0.98
C ALA A 21 -14.73 -0.06 1.20
N ARG A 22 -15.29 0.57 0.16
CA ARG A 22 -15.84 1.94 0.25
C ARG A 22 -14.84 2.94 0.86
N SER A 23 -13.55 2.72 0.59
CA SER A 23 -12.42 3.47 1.13
C SER A 23 -12.22 3.39 2.66
N ASP A 24 -12.83 2.42 3.33
CA ASP A 24 -12.68 2.16 4.75
C ASP A 24 -11.48 1.23 5.03
N TYR A 25 -10.52 1.69 5.82
CA TYR A 25 -9.32 0.92 6.19
C TYR A 25 -9.54 -0.06 7.35
N ASP A 26 -10.69 0.01 8.02
CA ASP A 26 -11.09 -0.83 9.15
C ASP A 26 -12.12 -1.90 8.78
N ILE A 27 -12.55 -1.95 7.52
CA ILE A 27 -13.54 -2.92 7.06
C ILE A 27 -12.99 -4.34 6.99
N VAL A 28 -13.83 -5.31 7.31
CA VAL A 28 -13.58 -6.74 7.15
C VAL A 28 -14.65 -7.36 6.25
N TYR A 29 -14.38 -8.53 5.69
CA TYR A 29 -15.37 -9.29 4.94
C TYR A 29 -16.70 -9.38 5.72
N LEU A 30 -17.79 -8.90 5.12
CA LEU A 30 -19.08 -8.76 5.80
C LEU A 30 -19.65 -10.09 6.31
N GLY A 31 -19.24 -11.21 5.71
CA GLY A 31 -19.62 -12.55 6.15
C GLY A 31 -18.88 -13.06 7.39
N ILE A 32 -17.98 -12.27 7.99
CA ILE A 32 -17.36 -12.61 9.29
C ILE A 32 -18.37 -12.35 10.42
N PRO A 33 -18.76 -13.39 11.20
CA PRO A 33 -19.64 -13.26 12.35
C PRO A 33 -19.12 -12.23 13.36
N ALA A 34 -20.04 -11.51 14.02
CA ALA A 34 -19.67 -10.44 14.96
C ALA A 34 -18.73 -10.89 16.07
N ASN A 35 -18.93 -12.10 16.60
CA ASN A 35 -18.09 -12.71 17.63
C ASN A 35 -16.70 -13.17 17.13
N LEU A 36 -16.43 -13.09 15.82
CA LEU A 36 -15.13 -13.38 15.20
C LEU A 36 -14.45 -12.14 14.62
N ARG A 37 -15.04 -10.96 14.77
CA ARG A 37 -14.44 -9.71 14.28
C ARG A 37 -13.17 -9.36 15.07
N PRO A 38 -12.30 -8.50 14.52
CA PRO A 38 -11.11 -8.04 15.23
C PRO A 38 -11.49 -7.40 16.58
N PRO A 39 -10.67 -7.54 17.63
CA PRO A 39 -10.97 -7.01 18.96
C PRO A 39 -10.90 -5.48 19.05
N LYS A 40 -10.30 -4.82 18.06
CA LYS A 40 -10.19 -3.37 17.91
C LYS A 40 -10.14 -3.03 16.41
N ALA A 41 -10.23 -1.75 16.06
CA ALA A 41 -10.05 -1.27 14.68
C ALA A 41 -8.74 -1.82 14.08
N LEU A 42 -8.78 -2.26 12.82
CA LEU A 42 -7.62 -2.82 12.11
C LEU A 42 -6.45 -1.82 12.06
N THR A 43 -6.73 -0.54 11.84
CA THR A 43 -5.75 0.56 11.84
C THR A 43 -5.10 0.80 13.21
N SER A 44 -5.72 0.28 14.27
CA SER A 44 -5.16 0.26 15.63
C SER A 44 -4.46 -1.05 15.99
N MET A 45 -4.47 -2.04 15.10
CA MET A 45 -3.72 -3.28 15.22
C MET A 45 -2.35 -3.14 14.57
N THR A 46 -1.34 -3.86 15.07
CA THR A 46 -0.11 -4.10 14.30
C THR A 46 -0.38 -5.08 13.16
N ILE A 47 0.47 -5.07 12.14
CA ILE A 47 0.41 -6.05 11.05
C ILE A 47 0.45 -7.49 11.61
N ALA A 48 1.31 -7.73 12.61
CA ALA A 48 1.40 -9.02 13.31
C ALA A 48 0.08 -9.40 14.00
N GLU A 49 -0.58 -8.45 14.68
CA GLU A 49 -1.89 -8.68 15.30
C GLU A 49 -2.97 -9.02 14.26
N VAL A 50 -2.99 -8.32 13.11
CA VAL A 50 -3.95 -8.61 12.02
C VAL A 50 -3.72 -10.01 11.46
N MET A 51 -2.47 -10.38 11.18
CA MET A 51 -2.10 -11.71 10.70
C MET A 51 -2.49 -12.81 11.70
N ALA A 52 -2.25 -12.58 13.00
CA ALA A 52 -2.65 -13.50 14.06
C ALA A 52 -4.17 -13.67 14.11
N TRP A 53 -4.94 -12.58 14.09
CA TRP A 53 -6.40 -12.63 14.05
C TRP A 53 -6.91 -13.37 12.80
N GLN A 54 -6.39 -13.08 11.61
CA GLN A 54 -6.77 -13.80 10.39
C GLN A 54 -6.52 -15.30 10.52
N SER A 55 -5.40 -15.71 11.14
CA SER A 55 -5.06 -17.10 11.37
C SER A 55 -6.05 -17.80 12.31
N THR A 56 -6.52 -17.14 13.37
CA THR A 56 -7.46 -17.75 14.33
C THR A 56 -8.86 -17.96 13.74
N ILE A 57 -9.32 -17.05 12.88
CA ILE A 57 -10.67 -17.13 12.30
C ILE A 57 -10.74 -17.96 11.02
N ARG A 58 -9.61 -18.15 10.31
CA ARG A 58 -9.55 -18.81 8.99
C ARG A 58 -10.34 -20.11 8.88
N PRO A 59 -10.33 -21.04 9.85
CA PRO A 59 -11.08 -22.30 9.74
C PRO A 59 -12.60 -22.13 9.83
N ARG A 60 -13.09 -20.94 10.23
CA ARG A 60 -14.47 -20.68 10.65
C ARG A 60 -15.21 -19.72 9.72
N VAL A 61 -14.53 -19.15 8.73
CA VAL A 61 -15.08 -18.11 7.84
C VAL A 61 -14.77 -18.43 6.39
N LYS A 62 -15.60 -17.92 5.47
CA LYS A 62 -15.39 -18.10 4.01
C LYS A 62 -14.23 -17.26 3.47
N SER A 63 -13.93 -16.14 4.12
CA SER A 63 -12.84 -15.24 3.77
C SER A 63 -12.36 -14.52 5.03
N THR A 64 -11.05 -14.29 5.11
CA THR A 64 -10.43 -13.49 6.17
C THR A 64 -10.14 -12.06 5.71
N ALA A 65 -10.72 -11.62 4.59
CA ALA A 65 -10.37 -10.35 3.96
C ALA A 65 -10.54 -9.16 4.92
N ALA A 66 -9.53 -8.29 4.91
CA ALA A 66 -9.39 -7.19 5.86
C ALA A 66 -8.75 -5.96 5.22
N GLY A 67 -9.18 -4.79 5.70
CA GLY A 67 -8.67 -3.49 5.30
C GLY A 67 -9.19 -3.02 3.94
N ALA A 68 -8.68 -1.87 3.52
CA ALA A 68 -9.16 -1.15 2.34
C ALA A 68 -8.91 -1.91 1.03
N TYR A 69 -7.99 -2.88 1.04
CA TYR A 69 -7.64 -3.73 -0.10
C TYR A 69 -8.04 -5.19 0.08
N GLN A 70 -8.83 -5.50 1.12
CA GLN A 70 -9.40 -6.83 1.37
C GLN A 70 -8.34 -7.95 1.37
N PHE A 71 -7.18 -7.72 2.01
CA PHE A 71 -6.12 -8.70 2.11
C PHE A 71 -6.62 -9.96 2.85
N ILE A 72 -6.61 -11.12 2.19
CA ILE A 72 -6.78 -12.41 2.87
C ILE A 72 -5.47 -12.86 3.52
N ALA A 73 -5.53 -13.82 4.44
CA ALA A 73 -4.39 -14.25 5.26
C ALA A 73 -3.16 -14.70 4.44
N ALA A 74 -3.39 -15.31 3.27
CA ALA A 74 -2.29 -15.69 2.38
C ALA A 74 -1.67 -14.46 1.71
N THR A 75 -2.51 -13.60 1.12
CA THR A 75 -2.06 -12.38 0.43
C THR A 75 -1.34 -11.41 1.37
N LEU A 76 -1.83 -11.22 2.60
CA LEU A 76 -1.15 -10.35 3.57
C LEU A 76 0.24 -10.89 3.91
N ARG A 77 0.38 -12.21 4.13
CA ARG A 77 1.68 -12.85 4.39
C ARG A 77 2.64 -12.70 3.22
N ASP A 78 2.17 -12.89 1.99
CA ASP A 78 2.99 -12.70 0.79
C ASP A 78 3.47 -11.25 0.70
N ALA A 79 2.58 -10.29 0.91
CA ALA A 79 2.91 -8.86 0.84
C ALA A 79 3.92 -8.46 1.92
N VAL A 80 3.73 -8.92 3.16
CA VAL A 80 4.68 -8.68 4.26
C VAL A 80 6.05 -9.28 3.97
N ALA A 81 6.10 -10.53 3.48
CA ALA A 81 7.36 -11.17 3.12
C ALA A 81 8.06 -10.44 1.96
N GLY A 82 7.28 -9.96 1.00
CA GLY A 82 7.75 -9.25 -0.18
C GLY A 82 8.26 -7.84 0.09
N THR A 83 7.59 -7.07 0.96
CA THR A 83 8.03 -5.73 1.34
C THR A 83 9.09 -5.75 2.44
N ARG A 84 9.15 -6.83 3.24
CA ARG A 84 9.92 -6.91 4.49
C ARG A 84 9.54 -5.80 5.47
N ILE A 85 8.29 -5.35 5.42
CA ILE A 85 7.76 -4.36 6.35
C ILE A 85 7.87 -4.88 7.79
N ASP A 86 8.26 -4.01 8.72
CA ASP A 86 8.27 -4.35 10.14
C ASP A 86 6.83 -4.65 10.60
N THR A 87 6.58 -5.89 11.01
CA THR A 87 5.26 -6.35 11.44
C THR A 87 4.78 -5.72 12.75
N ALA A 88 5.66 -5.04 13.50
CA ALA A 88 5.29 -4.22 14.65
C ALA A 88 4.66 -2.87 14.25
N ARG A 89 4.80 -2.44 12.99
CA ARG A 89 4.07 -1.27 12.47
C ARG A 89 2.57 -1.51 12.53
N ARG A 90 1.83 -0.42 12.73
CA ARG A 90 0.37 -0.42 12.64
C ARG A 90 -0.07 -0.79 11.23
N PHE A 91 -1.16 -1.53 11.11
CA PHE A 91 -1.85 -1.78 9.85
C PHE A 91 -2.71 -0.58 9.45
N ASP A 92 -2.09 0.60 9.52
CA ASP A 92 -2.66 1.91 9.22
C ASP A 92 -2.80 2.13 7.70
N PRO A 93 -3.43 3.24 7.25
CA PRO A 93 -3.60 3.51 5.84
C PRO A 93 -2.30 3.48 5.02
N THR A 94 -1.20 4.00 5.57
CA THR A 94 0.09 4.03 4.90
C THR A 94 0.66 2.63 4.71
N ALA A 95 0.61 1.78 5.74
CA ALA A 95 1.05 0.39 5.65
C ALA A 95 0.18 -0.42 4.67
N GLN A 96 -1.13 -0.22 4.67
CA GLN A 96 -2.03 -0.90 3.74
C GLN A 96 -1.76 -0.49 2.28
N ASP A 97 -1.55 0.80 2.01
CA ASP A 97 -1.19 1.31 0.68
C ASP A 97 0.16 0.77 0.21
N GLU A 98 1.16 0.70 1.10
CA GLU A 98 2.48 0.13 0.81
C GLU A 98 2.41 -1.35 0.42
N LEU A 99 1.66 -2.14 1.18
CA LEU A 99 1.42 -3.56 0.90
C LEU A 99 0.66 -3.77 -0.41
N ALA A 100 -0.35 -2.94 -0.69
CA ALA A 100 -1.12 -3.01 -1.93
C ALA A 100 -0.29 -2.61 -3.14
N LEU A 101 0.57 -1.60 -3.01
CA LEU A 101 1.51 -1.21 -4.06
C LEU A 101 2.48 -2.35 -4.40
N TRP A 102 2.94 -3.10 -3.40
CA TRP A 102 3.77 -4.28 -3.64
C TRP A 102 3.00 -5.37 -4.42
N LEU A 103 1.73 -5.61 -4.11
CA LEU A 103 0.89 -6.53 -4.89
C LEU A 103 0.77 -6.09 -6.35
N LEU A 104 0.51 -4.81 -6.59
CA LEU A 104 0.41 -4.23 -7.94
C LEU A 104 1.71 -4.41 -8.73
N THR A 105 2.82 -4.00 -8.13
CA THR A 105 4.11 -3.88 -8.83
C THR A 105 4.86 -5.21 -8.85
N SER A 106 5.20 -5.74 -7.68
CA SER A 106 6.12 -6.86 -7.56
C SER A 106 5.44 -8.21 -7.77
N LYS A 107 4.21 -8.40 -7.26
CA LYS A 107 3.48 -9.66 -7.43
C LYS A 107 2.80 -9.77 -8.80
N ARG A 108 2.17 -8.70 -9.27
CA ARG A 108 1.37 -8.70 -10.52
C ARG A 108 2.02 -8.03 -11.72
N GLY A 109 3.11 -7.28 -11.53
CA GLY A 109 3.85 -6.67 -12.64
C GLY A 109 3.08 -5.57 -13.36
N VAL A 110 2.16 -4.86 -12.69
CA VAL A 110 1.33 -3.81 -13.30
C VAL A 110 2.17 -2.57 -13.65
N ASP A 111 3.31 -2.36 -13.01
CA ASP A 111 4.29 -1.32 -13.36
C ASP A 111 4.82 -1.45 -14.80
N ARG A 112 4.90 -2.68 -15.31
CA ARG A 112 5.28 -2.97 -16.70
C ARG A 112 4.35 -2.29 -17.71
N TYR A 113 3.08 -2.09 -17.37
CA TYR A 113 2.14 -1.36 -18.23
C TYR A 113 2.50 0.13 -18.31
N LEU A 114 2.89 0.74 -17.18
CA LEU A 114 3.34 2.13 -17.16
C LEU A 114 4.59 2.32 -18.02
N ARG A 115 5.49 1.32 -18.03
CA ARG A 115 6.68 1.27 -18.87
C ARG A 115 6.42 0.87 -20.33
N GLY A 116 5.18 0.54 -20.69
CA GLY A 116 4.82 0.14 -22.06
C GLY A 116 5.26 -1.28 -22.46
N GLU A 117 5.63 -2.12 -21.49
CA GLU A 117 6.13 -3.48 -21.72
C GLU A 117 5.02 -4.53 -21.83
N ILE A 118 3.82 -4.23 -21.31
CA ILE A 118 2.64 -5.08 -21.43
C ILE A 118 1.43 -4.26 -21.89
N SER A 119 0.49 -4.91 -22.54
CA SER A 119 -0.76 -4.27 -22.96
C SER A 119 -1.67 -3.95 -21.77
N ALA A 120 -2.62 -3.04 -21.97
CA ALA A 120 -3.66 -2.75 -20.97
C ALA A 120 -4.44 -4.02 -20.58
N ASN A 121 -4.78 -4.88 -21.55
CA ASN A 121 -5.49 -6.13 -21.27
C ASN A 121 -4.66 -7.07 -20.37
N MET A 122 -3.34 -7.18 -20.57
CA MET A 122 -2.49 -7.98 -19.68
C MET A 122 -2.47 -7.42 -18.25
N ALA A 123 -2.37 -6.10 -18.10
CA ALA A 123 -2.43 -5.44 -16.79
C ALA A 123 -3.79 -5.66 -16.11
N MET A 124 -4.89 -5.45 -16.83
CA MET A 124 -6.24 -5.67 -16.32
C MET A 124 -6.50 -7.13 -15.93
N THR A 125 -5.99 -8.09 -16.69
CA THR A 125 -6.03 -9.51 -16.30
C THR A 125 -5.25 -9.75 -15.00
N ALA A 126 -4.05 -9.19 -14.86
CA ALA A 126 -3.25 -9.32 -13.64
C ALA A 126 -3.97 -8.71 -12.42
N LEU A 127 -4.66 -7.59 -12.61
CA LEU A 127 -5.50 -6.95 -11.59
C LEU A 127 -6.69 -7.84 -11.18
N ALA A 128 -7.44 -8.37 -12.14
CA ALA A 128 -8.59 -9.25 -11.87
C ALA A 128 -8.21 -10.56 -11.18
N GLN A 129 -6.95 -11.01 -11.35
CA GLN A 129 -6.43 -12.17 -10.63
C GLN A 129 -6.04 -11.86 -9.18
N GLU A 130 -5.82 -10.61 -8.80
CA GLU A 130 -5.51 -10.23 -7.41
C GLU A 130 -6.77 -9.78 -6.66
N TRP A 131 -7.58 -8.91 -7.27
CA TRP A 131 -8.80 -8.37 -6.69
C TRP A 131 -10.04 -8.89 -7.41
N ALA A 132 -10.83 -9.70 -6.70
CA ALA A 132 -11.98 -10.39 -7.28
C ALA A 132 -13.11 -9.46 -7.73
N SER A 133 -13.14 -8.22 -7.22
CA SER A 133 -14.08 -7.18 -7.62
C SER A 133 -13.76 -6.54 -8.97
N LEU A 134 -12.58 -6.78 -9.53
CA LEU A 134 -12.18 -6.24 -10.83
C LEU A 134 -12.51 -7.22 -11.97
N PRO A 135 -13.06 -6.72 -13.09
CA PRO A 135 -13.44 -7.55 -14.22
C PRO A 135 -12.24 -8.03 -15.05
N VAL A 136 -12.36 -9.23 -15.63
CA VAL A 136 -11.47 -9.63 -16.73
C VAL A 136 -11.76 -8.78 -17.98
N PRO A 137 -10.74 -8.36 -18.75
CA PRO A 137 -10.93 -7.49 -19.90
C PRO A 137 -11.48 -8.20 -21.14
N LEU A 138 -11.34 -9.52 -21.20
CA LEU A 138 -11.66 -10.38 -22.34
C LEU A 138 -12.20 -11.72 -21.85
N ALA A 139 -12.86 -12.48 -22.72
CA ALA A 139 -13.22 -13.85 -22.41
C ALA A 139 -11.96 -14.71 -22.21
N MET A 140 -11.87 -15.43 -21.11
CA MET A 140 -10.68 -16.22 -20.75
C MET A 140 -11.02 -17.39 -19.81
N GLN A 141 -10.04 -18.25 -19.53
CA GLN A 141 -10.16 -19.21 -18.44
C GLN A 141 -10.06 -18.45 -17.11
N GLY A 142 -11.12 -18.54 -16.29
CA GLY A 142 -11.13 -18.06 -14.91
C GLY A 142 -10.72 -19.17 -13.93
N SER A 143 -10.76 -18.86 -12.63
CA SER A 143 -10.35 -19.78 -11.57
C SER A 143 -11.14 -21.09 -11.54
N ARG A 144 -12.44 -21.06 -11.89
CA ARG A 144 -13.32 -22.24 -11.86
C ARG A 144 -13.89 -22.66 -13.21
N ARG A 145 -14.12 -21.69 -14.09
CA ARG A 145 -14.74 -21.89 -15.40
C ARG A 145 -14.23 -20.85 -16.39
N ARG A 146 -14.58 -21.02 -17.67
CA ARG A 146 -14.47 -19.93 -18.64
C ARG A 146 -15.36 -18.77 -18.19
N VAL A 147 -14.81 -17.56 -18.28
CA VAL A 147 -15.46 -16.30 -17.92
C VAL A 147 -15.49 -15.38 -19.13
N ASN A 148 -16.56 -14.60 -19.26
CA ASN A 148 -16.71 -13.59 -20.29
C ASN A 148 -16.08 -12.27 -19.82
N ALA A 149 -15.77 -11.39 -20.77
CA ALA A 149 -15.37 -10.02 -20.48
C ALA A 149 -16.37 -9.36 -19.52
N GLY A 150 -15.87 -8.65 -18.50
CA GLY A 150 -16.70 -7.98 -17.50
C GLY A 150 -17.04 -8.85 -16.28
N GLN A 151 -16.76 -10.16 -16.31
CA GLN A 151 -16.94 -11.03 -15.14
C GLN A 151 -15.70 -11.01 -14.22
N SER A 152 -15.88 -11.37 -12.95
CA SER A 152 -14.74 -11.65 -12.06
C SER A 152 -13.93 -12.83 -12.58
N TYR A 153 -12.61 -12.81 -12.40
CA TYR A 153 -11.75 -13.97 -12.63
C TYR A 153 -12.18 -15.19 -11.80
N TYR A 154 -12.82 -14.95 -10.65
CA TYR A 154 -13.29 -15.98 -9.72
C TYR A 154 -14.77 -16.37 -9.91
N ALA A 155 -15.42 -15.89 -10.97
CA ALA A 155 -16.83 -16.18 -11.20
C ALA A 155 -17.10 -17.70 -11.29
N GLY A 156 -18.19 -18.13 -10.65
CA GLY A 156 -18.55 -19.55 -10.50
C GLY A 156 -18.27 -20.14 -9.12
N ASP A 157 -17.73 -19.36 -8.18
CA ASP A 157 -17.53 -19.78 -6.79
C ASP A 157 -18.70 -19.50 -5.84
N GLY A 158 -19.73 -18.79 -6.34
CA GLY A 158 -20.90 -18.38 -5.55
C GLY A 158 -20.65 -17.21 -4.60
N LEU A 159 -19.45 -16.61 -4.63
CA LEU A 159 -19.03 -15.53 -3.73
C LEU A 159 -18.60 -14.28 -4.49
N ASN A 160 -17.75 -14.43 -5.50
CA ASN A 160 -17.05 -13.34 -6.15
C ASN A 160 -17.77 -12.82 -7.40
N LYS A 161 -17.84 -11.49 -7.51
CA LYS A 161 -18.43 -10.76 -8.65
C LYS A 161 -17.61 -9.51 -8.94
N ALA A 162 -17.51 -9.14 -10.21
CA ALA A 162 -16.97 -7.85 -10.59
C ALA A 162 -17.97 -6.76 -10.18
N LEU A 163 -17.46 -5.66 -9.62
CA LEU A 163 -18.25 -4.56 -9.08
C LEU A 163 -18.06 -3.25 -9.87
N VAL A 164 -17.16 -3.26 -10.85
CA VAL A 164 -16.88 -2.14 -11.77
C VAL A 164 -16.78 -2.62 -13.21
N SER A 165 -16.89 -1.68 -14.14
CA SER A 165 -16.80 -1.97 -15.57
C SER A 165 -15.34 -2.11 -16.03
N ILE A 166 -15.15 -2.71 -17.21
CA ILE A 166 -13.85 -2.75 -17.89
C ILE A 166 -13.35 -1.32 -18.15
N SER A 167 -14.25 -0.40 -18.53
CA SER A 167 -13.91 1.01 -18.77
C SER A 167 -13.38 1.71 -17.52
N ASP A 168 -13.94 1.45 -16.34
CA ASP A 168 -13.47 2.08 -15.10
C ASP A 168 -12.03 1.67 -14.77
N VAL A 169 -11.71 0.38 -14.90
CA VAL A 169 -10.36 -0.12 -14.65
C VAL A 169 -9.38 0.38 -15.71
N ARG A 170 -9.81 0.44 -16.98
CA ARG A 170 -8.99 0.96 -18.07
C ARG A 170 -8.66 2.44 -17.86
N ALA A 171 -9.65 3.25 -17.52
CA ALA A 171 -9.46 4.67 -17.23
C ALA A 171 -8.46 4.86 -16.07
N ALA A 172 -8.60 4.11 -14.98
CA ALA A 172 -7.66 4.20 -13.86
C ALA A 172 -6.22 3.82 -14.26
N LEU A 173 -6.04 2.81 -15.13
CA LEU A 173 -4.72 2.47 -15.68
C LEU A 173 -4.15 3.58 -16.57
N GLU A 174 -4.97 4.15 -17.45
CA GLU A 174 -4.59 5.26 -18.32
C GLU A 174 -4.17 6.49 -17.51
N ASP A 175 -4.90 6.82 -16.45
CA ASP A 175 -4.53 7.88 -15.49
C ASP A 175 -3.18 7.58 -14.81
N CYS A 176 -2.95 6.33 -14.40
CA CYS A 176 -1.65 5.93 -13.82
C CYS A 176 -0.51 6.13 -14.83
N ARG A 177 -0.74 5.80 -16.10
CA ARG A 177 0.25 5.97 -17.17
C ARG A 177 0.47 7.43 -17.53
N ALA A 178 -0.58 8.25 -17.49
CA ALA A 178 -0.50 9.69 -17.67
C ALA A 178 0.34 10.34 -16.56
N LEU A 179 0.13 9.97 -15.29
CA LEU A 179 0.95 10.43 -14.16
C LEU A 179 2.42 10.01 -14.33
N TYR A 180 2.66 8.76 -14.74
CA TYR A 180 4.01 8.29 -15.06
C TYR A 180 4.63 9.04 -16.25
N GLY A 181 3.86 9.52 -17.23
CA GLY A 181 4.35 10.36 -18.33
C GLY A 181 4.52 11.84 -17.97
N ALA A 182 3.72 12.38 -17.06
CA ALA A 182 3.78 13.79 -16.64
C ALA A 182 5.03 14.08 -15.80
N ALA A 183 5.50 13.11 -15.00
CA ALA A 183 6.74 13.23 -14.23
C ALA A 183 8.02 13.34 -15.10
N THR A 184 7.91 13.48 -16.42
CA THR A 184 9.01 13.79 -17.37
C THR A 184 8.93 15.20 -17.96
N VAL A 185 7.91 16.02 -17.62
CA VAL A 185 7.69 17.37 -18.20
C VAL A 185 7.68 18.46 -17.12
N ALA A 186 8.34 18.25 -15.97
CA ALA A 186 8.66 19.39 -15.11
C ALA A 186 9.87 20.12 -15.74
N PRO A 187 9.76 21.41 -16.11
CA PRO A 187 10.93 22.22 -16.43
C PRO A 187 11.91 22.19 -15.24
N PRO A 188 13.23 22.37 -15.45
CA PRO A 188 14.11 22.63 -14.32
C PRO A 188 13.51 23.81 -13.56
N ALA A 189 13.25 23.63 -12.27
CA ALA A 189 12.80 24.70 -11.41
C ALA A 189 13.75 25.88 -11.63
N THR A 190 13.23 26.99 -12.16
CA THR A 190 13.93 28.26 -12.11
C THR A 190 14.19 28.50 -10.63
N THR A 191 15.46 28.45 -10.25
CA THR A 191 15.92 28.90 -8.94
C THR A 191 15.57 30.37 -8.83
N THR A 192 14.38 30.68 -8.32
CA THR A 192 14.08 31.99 -7.78
C THR A 192 14.84 32.08 -6.46
N THR A 193 16.08 32.53 -6.56
CA THR A 193 16.79 33.14 -5.44
C THR A 193 15.98 34.33 -4.95
N SER A 194 15.17 34.13 -3.91
CA SER A 194 14.75 35.24 -3.05
C SER A 194 15.95 35.65 -2.19
N PRO A 195 16.23 36.95 -2.04
CA PRO A 195 17.36 37.42 -1.25
C PRO A 195 17.11 37.14 0.23
N VAL A 196 18.04 36.45 0.88
CA VAL A 196 18.05 36.33 2.33
C VAL A 196 18.48 37.67 2.90
N THR A 197 17.54 38.42 3.47
CA THR A 197 17.86 39.57 4.31
C THR A 197 18.42 39.05 5.63
N TYR A 198 19.72 39.19 5.82
CA TYR A 198 20.37 38.89 7.10
C TYR A 198 20.16 40.09 8.04
N THR A 199 19.23 39.99 8.99
CA THR A 199 19.16 40.96 10.08
C THR A 199 20.22 40.57 11.11
N SER A 200 21.33 41.31 11.13
CA SER A 200 22.35 41.17 12.17
C SER A 200 21.77 41.58 13.53
N ARG A 201 21.84 40.67 14.51
CA ARG A 201 21.68 41.03 15.92
C ARG A 201 22.98 41.69 16.41
N PRO A 202 22.94 42.79 17.17
CA PRO A 202 24.15 43.37 17.74
C PRO A 202 24.73 42.45 18.82
N LEU A 203 26.06 42.31 18.82
CA LEU A 203 26.84 41.61 19.85
C LEU A 203 26.62 42.27 21.21
N VAL A 204 26.21 41.49 22.21
CA VAL A 204 26.43 41.82 23.62
C VAL A 204 27.76 41.19 24.01
N ALA A 205 28.69 42.04 24.45
CA ALA A 205 30.04 41.69 24.82
C ALA A 205 30.12 40.87 26.12
N LEU A 206 31.14 40.04 26.16
CA LEU A 206 31.57 39.10 27.21
C LEU A 206 32.19 39.83 28.42
N LEU A 207 31.91 39.36 29.64
CA LEU A 207 32.77 39.49 30.83
C LEU A 207 32.65 38.16 31.60
N ALA A 208 33.61 37.24 31.42
CA ALA A 208 34.80 37.04 32.27
C ALA A 208 34.47 36.39 33.64
N LEU A 209 35.05 35.21 33.92
CA LEU A 209 36.18 35.05 34.87
C LEU A 209 36.29 33.61 35.43
N ALA A 210 37.55 33.13 35.46
CA ALA A 210 38.17 32.16 36.40
C ALA A 210 37.70 30.68 36.40
N ALA A 211 38.59 29.73 36.07
CA ALA A 211 39.58 29.07 36.96
C ALA A 211 38.93 27.86 37.69
N VAL A 212 39.50 26.67 37.91
CA VAL A 212 40.86 26.10 37.88
C VAL A 212 40.68 24.60 38.23
N ILE A 213 41.43 23.68 37.57
CA ILE A 213 42.21 22.51 38.10
C ILE A 213 41.49 21.50 39.05
N ALA A 214 41.64 20.17 39.10
CA ALA A 214 42.48 19.04 38.60
C ALA A 214 41.65 17.74 38.87
N ALA A 215 41.64 16.68 38.05
CA ALA A 215 42.62 15.59 37.85
C ALA A 215 42.60 14.42 38.89
N ALA A 216 42.88 13.21 38.35
CA ALA A 216 43.18 11.89 38.96
C ALA A 216 41.97 11.05 39.42
N VAL A 217 41.58 9.91 38.82
CA VAL A 217 42.25 8.61 38.56
C VAL A 217 42.66 7.87 39.85
N TRP A 218 41.99 6.76 40.22
CA TRP A 218 42.56 5.38 40.33
C TRP A 218 41.55 4.32 40.85
N MET A 219 41.94 3.05 40.72
CA MET A 219 41.20 1.78 40.68
C MET A 219 40.82 1.12 42.03
N PHE A 220 39.91 0.13 41.95
CA PHE A 220 39.71 -1.10 42.76
C PHE A 220 40.45 -1.28 44.11
N THR A 221 39.75 -1.72 45.17
CA THR A 221 39.80 -3.09 45.75
C THR A 221 38.96 -3.25 47.04
N ARG A 222 38.26 -4.39 47.11
CA ARG A 222 37.81 -5.26 48.22
C ARG A 222 37.60 -4.73 49.66
N GLY A 223 36.46 -5.15 50.22
CA GLY A 223 36.14 -5.29 51.65
C GLY A 223 34.74 -5.86 51.79
#